data_AF-A0A538D1Z0-F1
#
_entry.id   AF-A0A538D1Z0-F1
#
_cell.length_a   1.000
_cell.length_b   1.000
_cell.length_c   1.000
_cell.angle_alpha   90.00
_cell.angle_beta   90.00
_cell.angle_gamma   90.00
#
_symmetry.space_group_name_H-M   'P 1'
#
loop_
_entity.id
_entity.type
_entity.pdbx_description
1 polymer ?
#
loop_
_entity_poly.entity_id
_entity_poly.type
_entity_poly.pdbx_seq_one_letter_code
_entity_poly.pdbx_strand_id
1 'polypeptide(L)'
;MGLSSTGEELERGRESYSGSAWATAYESLWRADQLAPLAAEDLELLATSAYMLGREDEWMRILERAFHGHSEAGENRRSVRCAFWIGTQLALRGEMGPATGWLGRAQRLLEREDGECVEQGYMLMPVVFQHEAEGDWEGASATAAAAAEIGERFGDADLFALAVHV
;
A
#
# COMPACT_ATOMS: atom_id res chain seq x y z
N MET A 1 32.20 5.28 11.02
CA MET A 1 31.17 5.97 11.83
C MET A 1 29.77 5.96 11.21
N GLY A 2 29.59 5.83 9.88
CA GLY A 2 28.25 5.92 9.25
C GLY A 2 27.27 4.74 9.49
N LEU A 3 27.76 3.51 9.65
CA LEU A 3 26.88 2.33 9.83
C LEU A 3 26.17 2.32 11.21
N SER A 4 26.83 2.80 12.28
CA SER A 4 26.20 2.92 13.62
C SER A 4 25.04 3.91 13.59
N SER A 5 25.27 5.08 12.98
CA SER A 5 24.27 6.14 12.86
C SER A 5 23.07 5.75 11.98
N THR A 6 23.28 4.91 10.96
CA THR A 6 22.17 4.44 10.10
C THR A 6 21.26 3.47 10.86
N GLY A 7 21.84 2.52 11.60
CA GLY A 7 21.08 1.57 12.41
C GLY A 7 20.32 2.24 13.56
N GLU A 8 20.92 3.26 14.19
CA GLU A 8 20.28 4.05 15.24
C GLU A 8 19.08 4.86 14.74
N GLU A 9 19.19 5.53 13.58
CA GLU A 9 18.07 6.25 12.97
C GLU A 9 16.97 5.30 12.49
N LEU A 10 17.35 4.13 11.94
CA LEU A 10 16.38 3.12 11.51
C LEU A 10 15.55 2.60 12.68
N GLU A 11 16.19 2.19 13.78
CA GLU A 11 15.50 1.68 14.96
C GLU A 11 14.60 2.74 15.58
N ARG A 12 15.11 3.96 15.74
CA ARG A 12 14.32 5.10 16.22
C ARG A 12 13.09 5.36 15.34
N GLY A 13 13.25 5.24 14.03
CA GLY A 13 12.17 5.35 13.06
C GLY A 13 11.07 4.32 13.28
N ARG A 14 11.45 3.05 13.45
CA ARG A 14 10.52 1.93 13.71
C ARG A 14 9.80 2.04 15.05
N GLU A 15 10.51 2.43 16.10
CA GLU A 15 9.93 2.67 17.43
C GLU A 15 8.92 3.83 17.37
N SER A 16 9.29 4.93 16.71
CA SER A 16 8.42 6.10 16.55
C SER A 16 7.17 5.77 15.72
N TYR A 17 7.32 4.96 14.67
CA TYR A 17 6.21 4.47 13.86
C TYR A 17 5.21 3.67 14.70
N SER A 18 5.72 2.74 15.51
CA SER A 18 4.90 1.89 16.39
C SER A 18 4.13 2.72 17.43
N GLY A 19 4.68 3.85 17.87
CA GLY A 19 4.02 4.81 18.74
C GLY A 19 3.16 5.87 18.01
N SER A 20 2.96 5.75 16.70
CA SER A 20 2.26 6.74 15.85
C SER A 20 2.83 8.16 15.92
N ALA A 21 4.12 8.30 16.26
CA ALA A 21 4.84 9.56 16.25
C ALA A 21 5.31 9.89 14.83
N TRP A 22 4.35 10.11 13.92
CA TRP A 22 4.56 10.15 12.46
C TRP A 22 5.66 11.11 12.01
N ALA A 23 5.73 12.30 12.59
CA ALA A 23 6.78 13.28 12.26
C ALA A 23 8.19 12.76 12.58
N THR A 24 8.37 12.17 13.77
CA THR A 24 9.65 11.60 14.19
C THR A 24 9.98 10.34 13.41
N ALA A 25 9.00 9.46 13.16
CA ALA A 25 9.17 8.28 12.33
C ALA A 25 9.64 8.64 10.93
N TYR A 26 8.97 9.60 10.29
CA TYR A 26 9.34 10.11 8.97
C TYR A 26 10.77 10.66 8.95
N GLU A 27 11.13 11.56 9.87
CA GLU A 27 12.45 12.18 9.90
C GLU A 27 13.58 11.17 10.08
N SER A 28 13.42 10.22 11.01
CA SER A 28 14.43 9.20 11.28
C SER A 28 14.56 8.18 10.15
N LEU A 29 13.45 7.66 9.61
CA LEU A 29 13.48 6.75 8.47
C LEU A 29 14.03 7.43 7.21
N TRP A 30 13.64 8.68 6.93
CA TRP A 30 14.17 9.44 5.81
C TRP A 30 15.68 9.65 5.93
N ARG A 31 16.19 9.98 7.12
CA ARG A 31 17.65 10.10 7.34
C ARG A 31 18.36 8.78 7.13
N ALA A 32 17.81 7.68 7.63
CA ALA A 32 18.37 6.35 7.42
C ALA A 32 18.45 6.04 5.91
N ASP A 33 17.39 6.32 5.15
CA ASP A 33 17.32 6.12 3.70
C ASP A 33 18.34 6.96 2.91
N GLN A 34 18.60 8.20 3.37
CA GLN A 34 19.62 9.06 2.78
C GLN A 34 21.06 8.58 3.04
N LEU A 35 21.28 7.81 4.11
CA LEU A 35 22.59 7.23 4.43
C LEU A 35 22.80 5.89 3.72
N ALA A 36 21.77 5.06 3.66
CA ALA A 36 21.75 3.81 2.92
C ALA A 36 20.32 3.48 2.49
N PRO A 37 20.09 3.03 1.25
CA PRO A 37 18.74 2.68 0.79
C PRO A 37 18.04 1.72 1.74
N LEU A 38 16.84 2.07 2.18
CA LEU A 38 16.03 1.23 3.05
C LEU A 38 15.56 -0.05 2.35
N ALA A 39 15.34 -1.09 3.15
CA ALA A 39 14.59 -2.26 2.73
C ALA A 39 13.14 -1.90 2.42
N ALA A 40 12.46 -2.72 1.61
CA ALA A 40 11.10 -2.44 1.14
C ALA A 40 10.11 -2.29 2.31
N GLU A 41 10.27 -3.08 3.37
CA GLU A 41 9.45 -3.01 4.58
C GLU A 41 9.59 -1.66 5.30
N ASP A 42 10.81 -1.16 5.42
CA ASP A 42 11.06 0.14 6.07
C ASP A 42 10.61 1.30 5.19
N LEU A 43 10.63 1.13 3.86
CA LEU A 43 10.03 2.07 2.92
C LEU A 43 8.50 2.14 3.08
N GLU A 44 7.81 1.04 3.39
CA GLU A 44 6.37 1.08 3.70
C GLU A 44 6.08 1.89 4.97
N LEU A 45 6.91 1.77 6.00
CA LEU A 45 6.80 2.60 7.22
C LEU A 45 7.02 4.09 6.93
N LEU A 46 8.04 4.38 6.11
CA LEU A 46 8.36 5.74 5.69
C LEU A 46 7.24 6.33 4.83
N ALA A 47 6.71 5.57 3.87
CA ALA A 47 5.59 5.96 3.04
C ALA A 47 4.36 6.26 3.91
N THR A 48 3.96 5.34 4.78
CA THR A 48 2.82 5.52 5.68
C THR A 48 2.99 6.77 6.55
N SER A 49 4.18 7.00 7.10
CA SER A 49 4.47 8.23 7.85
C SER A 49 4.34 9.48 6.99
N ALA A 50 4.78 9.45 5.73
CA ALA A 50 4.61 10.56 4.79
C ALA A 50 3.12 10.83 4.48
N TYR A 51 2.33 9.78 4.29
CA TYR A 51 0.89 9.87 4.08
C TYR A 51 0.17 10.52 5.28
N MET A 52 0.48 10.07 6.50
CA MET A 52 -0.08 10.62 7.73
C MET A 52 0.28 12.10 7.96
N LEU A 53 1.34 12.60 7.31
CA LEU A 53 1.76 14.00 7.33
C LEU A 53 1.24 14.81 6.13
N GLY A 54 0.40 14.22 5.27
CA GLY A 54 -0.14 14.87 4.07
C GLY A 54 0.89 15.07 2.95
N ARG A 55 2.00 14.33 2.97
CA ARG A 55 3.10 14.45 2.00
C ARG A 55 2.91 13.48 0.84
N GLU A 56 1.80 13.63 0.12
CA GLU A 56 1.34 12.62 -0.84
C GLU A 56 2.33 12.35 -1.99
N ASP A 57 3.01 13.36 -2.51
CA ASP A 57 3.99 13.18 -3.58
C ASP A 57 5.24 12.41 -3.11
N GLU A 58 5.64 12.60 -1.85
CA GLU A 58 6.71 11.82 -1.22
C GLU A 58 6.24 10.39 -1.00
N TRP A 59 5.04 10.21 -0.43
CA TRP A 59 4.40 8.90 -0.24
C TRP A 59 4.40 8.08 -1.54
N MET A 60 3.98 8.67 -2.66
CA MET A 60 3.89 7.96 -3.94
C MET A 60 5.27 7.45 -4.39
N ARG A 61 6.29 8.33 -4.38
CA ARG A 61 7.66 7.94 -4.78
C ARG A 61 8.26 6.88 -3.86
N ILE A 62 8.00 6.96 -2.55
CA ILE A 62 8.52 5.99 -1.58
C ILE A 62 7.82 4.64 -1.75
N LEU A 63 6.50 4.63 -1.94
CA LEU A 63 5.73 3.41 -2.12
C LEU A 63 6.03 2.71 -3.47
N GLU A 64 6.36 3.48 -4.52
CA GLU A 64 6.89 2.93 -5.76
C GLU A 64 8.23 2.21 -5.54
N ARG A 65 9.11 2.75 -4.70
CA ARG A 65 10.37 2.08 -4.34
C ARG A 65 10.11 0.81 -3.53
N ALA A 66 9.16 0.83 -2.60
CA ALA A 66 8.75 -0.37 -1.86
C ALA A 66 8.21 -1.44 -2.80
N PHE A 67 7.35 -1.07 -3.77
CA PHE A 67 6.87 -1.98 -4.82
C PHE A 67 8.01 -2.67 -5.56
N HIS A 68 9.02 -1.91 -5.98
CA HIS A 68 10.17 -2.46 -6.70
C HIS A 68 11.01 -3.38 -5.81
N GLY A 69 11.30 -2.97 -4.57
CA GLY A 69 12.04 -3.79 -3.62
C GLY A 69 11.36 -5.13 -3.31
N HIS A 70 10.04 -5.12 -3.08
CA HIS A 70 9.26 -6.35 -2.89
C HIS A 70 9.22 -7.23 -4.13
N SER A 71 9.10 -6.62 -5.31
CA SER A 71 9.09 -7.36 -6.58
C SER A 71 10.43 -8.03 -6.86
N GLU A 72 11.53 -7.37 -6.53
CA GLU A 72 12.89 -7.93 -6.66
C GLU A 72 13.15 -9.05 -5.64
N ALA A 73 12.56 -8.95 -4.44
CA ALA A 73 12.62 -9.98 -3.41
C ALA A 73 11.68 -11.18 -3.66
N GLY A 74 10.78 -11.10 -4.64
CA GLY A 74 9.76 -12.11 -4.89
C GLY A 74 8.58 -12.07 -3.92
N GLU A 75 8.45 -11.00 -3.13
CA GLU A 75 7.37 -10.75 -2.17
C GLU A 75 6.12 -10.20 -2.89
N ASN A 76 5.59 -10.97 -3.84
CA ASN A 76 4.55 -10.54 -4.78
C ASN A 76 3.32 -9.94 -4.09
N ARG A 77 2.87 -10.52 -2.97
CA ARG A 77 1.69 -10.03 -2.22
C ARG A 77 1.89 -8.62 -1.69
N ARG A 78 3.08 -8.31 -1.16
CA ARG A 78 3.40 -6.95 -0.71
C ARG A 78 3.49 -5.99 -1.89
N SER A 79 4.10 -6.42 -3.01
CA SER A 79 4.08 -5.65 -4.26
C SER A 79 2.65 -5.36 -4.75
N VAL A 80 1.73 -6.32 -4.67
CA VAL A 80 0.32 -6.12 -5.03
C VAL A 80 -0.30 -5.02 -4.18
N ARG A 81 -0.09 -5.02 -2.86
CA ARG A 81 -0.59 -3.97 -1.98
C ARG A 81 -0.03 -2.59 -2.32
N CYS A 82 1.28 -2.47 -2.55
CA CYS A 82 1.88 -1.20 -2.95
C CYS A 82 1.25 -0.68 -4.26
N ALA A 83 1.14 -1.53 -5.28
CA ALA A 83 0.56 -1.15 -6.57
C ALA A 83 -0.93 -0.81 -6.46
N PHE A 84 -1.69 -1.53 -5.64
CA PHE A 84 -3.09 -1.24 -5.34
C PHE A 84 -3.28 0.16 -4.76
N TRP A 85 -2.52 0.50 -3.72
CA TRP A 85 -2.64 1.80 -3.06
C TRP A 85 -2.21 2.95 -3.99
N ILE A 86 -1.12 2.79 -4.75
CA ILE A 86 -0.71 3.78 -5.76
C ILE A 86 -1.81 3.99 -6.81
N GLY A 87 -2.34 2.89 -7.35
CA GLY A 87 -3.42 2.93 -8.34
C GLY A 87 -4.66 3.63 -7.82
N THR A 88 -5.05 3.34 -6.58
CA THR A 88 -6.20 3.96 -5.91
C THR A 88 -6.00 5.46 -5.69
N GLN A 89 -4.84 5.89 -5.19
CA GLN A 89 -4.56 7.32 -5.00
C GLN A 89 -4.58 8.09 -6.33
N LEU A 90 -4.04 7.51 -7.40
CA LEU A 90 -4.09 8.10 -8.74
C LEU A 90 -5.53 8.21 -9.26
N ALA A 91 -6.35 7.19 -9.04
CA ALA A 91 -7.77 7.24 -9.42
C ALA A 91 -8.53 8.32 -8.66
N LEU A 92 -8.29 8.46 -7.35
CA LEU A 92 -8.88 9.53 -6.51
C LEU A 92 -8.47 10.93 -6.98
N ARG A 93 -7.30 11.09 -7.58
CA ARG A 93 -6.83 12.32 -8.23
C ARG A 93 -7.39 12.53 -9.64
N GLY A 94 -8.17 11.59 -10.16
CA GLY A 94 -8.70 11.61 -11.53
C GLY A 94 -7.71 11.16 -12.61
N GLU A 95 -6.54 10.65 -12.23
CA GLU A 95 -5.47 10.19 -13.13
C GLU A 95 -5.71 8.75 -13.60
N MET A 96 -6.81 8.51 -14.31
CA MET A 96 -7.29 7.16 -14.65
C MET A 96 -6.31 6.34 -15.48
N GLY A 97 -5.56 6.95 -16.41
CA GLY A 97 -4.55 6.25 -17.22
C GLY A 97 -3.44 5.64 -16.36
N PRO A 98 -2.70 6.45 -15.58
CA PRO A 98 -1.74 5.96 -14.60
C PRO A 98 -2.34 4.96 -13.59
N ALA A 99 -3.54 5.24 -13.07
CA ALA A 99 -4.22 4.37 -12.11
C ALA A 99 -4.44 2.96 -12.66
N THR A 100 -5.06 2.83 -13.84
CA THR A 100 -5.29 1.53 -14.49
C THR A 100 -3.97 0.81 -14.80
N GLY A 101 -2.90 1.54 -15.12
CA GLY A 101 -1.57 0.95 -15.33
C GLY A 101 -0.98 0.30 -14.07
N TRP A 102 -1.19 0.90 -12.89
CA TRP A 102 -0.77 0.34 -11.61
C TRP A 102 -1.67 -0.81 -11.14
N LEU A 103 -2.99 -0.67 -11.23
CA LEU A 103 -3.93 -1.75 -10.89
C LEU A 103 -3.75 -2.97 -11.79
N GLY A 104 -3.47 -2.77 -13.09
CA GLY A 104 -3.14 -3.86 -14.00
C GLY A 104 -1.79 -4.55 -13.67
N ARG A 105 -0.82 -3.82 -13.08
CA ARG A 105 0.42 -4.43 -12.56
C ARG A 105 0.13 -5.30 -11.33
N ALA A 106 -0.69 -4.80 -10.39
CA ALA A 106 -1.15 -5.54 -9.23
C ALA A 106 -1.85 -6.85 -9.65
N GLN A 107 -2.81 -6.76 -10.58
CA GLN A 107 -3.54 -7.92 -11.09
C GLN A 107 -2.62 -9.00 -11.68
N ARG A 108 -1.65 -8.62 -12.53
CA ARG A 108 -0.72 -9.58 -13.14
C ARG A 108 0.25 -10.23 -12.16
N LEU A 109 0.58 -9.55 -11.06
CA LEU A 109 1.38 -10.14 -9.99
C LEU A 109 0.54 -11.15 -9.21
N LEU A 110 -0.69 -10.79 -8.89
CA LEU A 110 -1.62 -11.66 -8.18
C LEU A 110 -1.96 -12.94 -8.95
N GLU A 111 -2.10 -12.86 -10.28
CA GLU A 111 -2.31 -14.03 -11.15
C GLU A 111 -1.18 -15.07 -11.12
N ARG A 112 0.01 -14.69 -10.61
CA ARG A 112 1.15 -15.59 -10.46
C ARG A 112 1.23 -16.22 -9.08
N GLU A 113 0.41 -15.75 -8.14
CA GLU A 113 0.35 -16.29 -6.80
C GLU A 113 -0.56 -17.51 -6.76
N ASP A 114 -0.06 -18.60 -6.17
CA ASP A 114 -0.86 -19.77 -5.90
C ASP A 114 -1.64 -19.61 -4.60
N GLY A 115 -2.90 -20.06 -4.61
CA GLY A 115 -3.77 -20.13 -3.44
C GLY A 115 -4.57 -18.87 -3.16
N GLU A 116 -5.42 -18.96 -2.14
CA GLU A 116 -6.20 -17.82 -1.67
C GLU A 116 -5.31 -16.85 -0.88
N CYS A 117 -5.50 -15.55 -1.10
CA CYS A 117 -4.81 -14.51 -0.35
C CYS A 117 -5.67 -13.26 -0.25
N VAL A 118 -5.39 -12.45 0.76
CA VAL A 118 -6.17 -11.25 1.04
C VAL A 118 -6.07 -10.20 -0.07
N GLU A 119 -4.97 -10.18 -0.82
CA GLU A 119 -4.76 -9.32 -1.97
C GLU A 119 -5.81 -9.51 -3.07
N GLN A 120 -6.45 -10.70 -3.14
CA GLN A 120 -7.61 -10.92 -4.01
C GLN A 120 -8.78 -10.00 -3.65
N GLY A 121 -9.01 -9.76 -2.36
CA GLY A 121 -10.05 -8.84 -1.90
C GLY A 121 -9.70 -7.38 -2.19
N TYR A 122 -8.43 -6.99 -2.04
CA TYR A 122 -7.98 -5.65 -2.48
C TYR A 122 -8.23 -5.40 -3.97
N MET A 123 -8.03 -6.42 -4.81
CA MET A 123 -8.31 -6.33 -6.25
C MET A 123 -9.80 -6.33 -6.62
N LEU A 124 -10.71 -6.57 -5.67
CA LEU A 124 -12.15 -6.35 -5.87
C LEU A 124 -12.54 -4.87 -5.73
N MET A 125 -11.78 -4.06 -4.99
CA MET A 125 -12.14 -2.66 -4.75
C MET A 125 -12.20 -1.80 -6.03
N PRO A 126 -11.27 -1.94 -7.01
CA PRO A 126 -11.42 -1.24 -8.29
C PRO A 126 -12.70 -1.62 -9.04
N VAL A 127 -13.18 -2.86 -8.86
CA VAL A 127 -14.44 -3.34 -9.47
C VAL A 127 -15.63 -2.71 -8.76
N VAL A 128 -15.59 -2.54 -7.44
CA VAL A 128 -16.60 -1.76 -6.68
C VAL A 128 -16.72 -0.36 -7.26
N PHE A 129 -15.61 0.37 -7.37
CA PHE A 129 -15.61 1.74 -7.90
C PHE A 129 -16.10 1.82 -9.35
N GLN A 130 -15.82 0.79 -10.16
CA GLN A 130 -16.36 0.70 -11.51
C GLN A 130 -17.89 0.58 -11.50
N HIS A 131 -18.45 -0.32 -10.69
CA HIS A 131 -19.90 -0.46 -10.54
C HIS A 131 -20.56 0.85 -10.09
N GLU A 132 -19.97 1.55 -9.12
CA GLU A 132 -20.47 2.86 -8.66
C GLU A 132 -20.47 3.90 -9.78
N ALA A 133 -19.39 3.97 -10.58
CA ALA A 133 -19.29 4.88 -11.71
C ALA A 133 -20.32 4.58 -12.81
N GLU A 134 -20.70 3.31 -12.96
CA GLU A 134 -21.74 2.84 -13.88
C GLU A 134 -23.17 2.98 -13.30
N GLY A 135 -23.29 3.31 -12.00
CA GLY A 135 -24.56 3.40 -11.28
C GLY A 135 -25.17 2.05 -10.88
N ASP A 136 -24.39 0.98 -10.96
CA ASP A 136 -24.77 -0.37 -10.55
C ASP A 136 -24.51 -0.59 -9.05
N TRP A 137 -25.35 0.01 -8.21
CA TRP A 137 -25.21 -0.07 -6.76
C TRP A 137 -25.35 -1.49 -6.19
N GLU A 138 -26.10 -2.37 -6.87
CA GLU A 138 -26.25 -3.76 -6.47
C GLU A 138 -24.95 -4.54 -6.73
N GLY A 139 -24.35 -4.38 -7.91
CA GLY A 139 -23.04 -4.94 -8.24
C GLY A 139 -21.92 -4.42 -7.33
N ALA A 140 -21.92 -3.12 -7.03
CA ALA A 140 -20.98 -2.50 -6.10
C ALA A 140 -21.10 -3.14 -4.70
N SER A 141 -22.32 -3.22 -4.15
CA SER A 141 -22.58 -3.79 -2.83
C SER A 141 -22.21 -5.27 -2.74
N ALA A 142 -22.56 -6.07 -3.76
CA ALA A 142 -22.20 -7.50 -3.79
C ALA A 142 -20.67 -7.71 -3.84
N THR A 143 -19.97 -6.92 -4.64
CA THR A 143 -18.51 -6.98 -4.76
C THR A 143 -17.81 -6.53 -3.48
N ALA A 144 -18.31 -5.47 -2.86
CA ALA A 144 -17.82 -4.97 -1.57
C ALA A 144 -18.01 -6.00 -0.46
N ALA A 145 -19.16 -6.67 -0.40
CA ALA A 145 -19.41 -7.75 0.55
C ALA A 145 -18.40 -8.91 0.41
N ALA A 146 -18.06 -9.30 -0.83
CA ALA A 146 -17.04 -10.32 -1.08
C ALA A 146 -15.64 -9.86 -0.63
N ALA A 147 -15.29 -8.59 -0.84
CA ALA A 147 -14.04 -8.02 -0.34
C ALA A 147 -13.99 -8.01 1.21
N ALA A 148 -15.10 -7.65 1.86
CA ALA A 148 -15.21 -7.65 3.32
C ALA A 148 -15.09 -9.06 3.90
N GLU A 149 -15.71 -10.08 3.28
CA GLU A 149 -15.58 -11.48 3.69
C GLU A 149 -14.12 -11.96 3.60
N ILE A 150 -13.40 -11.60 2.54
CA ILE A 150 -11.97 -11.89 2.42
C ILE A 150 -11.18 -11.18 3.53
N GLY A 151 -11.44 -9.89 3.77
CA GLY A 151 -10.81 -9.12 4.85
C GLY A 151 -11.01 -9.76 6.22
N GLU A 152 -12.25 -10.16 6.54
CA GLU A 152 -12.59 -10.82 7.81
C GLU A 152 -11.89 -12.19 7.94
N ARG A 153 -11.96 -13.03 6.89
CA ARG A 153 -11.35 -14.37 6.88
C ARG A 153 -9.83 -14.33 7.08
N PHE A 154 -9.15 -13.36 6.51
CA PHE A 154 -7.71 -13.18 6.63
C PHE A 154 -7.30 -12.29 7.82
N GLY A 155 -8.26 -11.69 8.54
CA GLY A 155 -8.00 -10.79 9.66
C GLY A 155 -7.34 -9.47 9.25
N ASP A 156 -7.56 -9.01 8.01
CA ASP A 156 -6.98 -7.79 7.47
C ASP A 156 -7.97 -6.63 7.65
N ALA A 157 -7.71 -5.83 8.69
CA ALA A 157 -8.59 -4.74 9.10
C ALA A 157 -8.69 -3.63 8.06
N ASP A 158 -7.62 -3.37 7.30
CA ASP A 158 -7.58 -2.32 6.29
C ASP A 158 -8.49 -2.67 5.11
N LEU A 159 -8.41 -3.91 4.60
CA LEU A 159 -9.33 -4.37 3.56
C LEU A 159 -10.78 -4.36 4.05
N PHE A 160 -11.03 -4.88 5.26
CA PHE A 160 -12.38 -4.92 5.81
C PHE A 160 -12.96 -3.51 5.92
N ALA A 161 -12.20 -2.56 6.49
CA ALA A 161 -12.63 -1.17 6.64
C ALA A 161 -12.90 -0.50 5.30
N LEU A 162 -12.04 -0.75 4.30
CA LEU A 162 -12.22 -0.22 2.95
C LEU A 162 -13.49 -0.77 2.29
N ALA A 163 -13.75 -2.06 2.44
CA ALA A 163 -14.88 -2.75 1.83
C ALA A 163 -16.24 -2.42 2.47
N VAL A 164 -16.29 -1.99 3.73
CA VAL A 164 -17.56 -1.63 4.40
C VAL A 164 -17.89 -0.13 4.34
N HIS A 165 -16.99 0.70 3.78
CA HIS A 165 -17.17 2.15 3.68
C HIS A 165 -17.79 2.61 2.35
N VAL A 166 -17.85 1.70 1.36
CA VAL A 166 -18.48 1.89 0.04
C VAL A 166 -20.01 1.77 0.14
#